data_AF-S6AMC4-F1
#
_entry.id   AF-S6AMC4-F1
#
_cell.length_a   1.000
_cell.length_b   1.000
_cell.length_c   1.000
_cell.angle_alpha   90.00
_cell.angle_beta   90.00
_cell.angle_gamma   90.00
#
_symmetry.space_group_name_H-M   'P 1'
#
loop_
_entity.id
_entity.type
_entity.pdbx_description
1 polymer ?
#
loop_
_entity_poly.entity_id
_entity_poly.type
_entity_poly.pdbx_seq_one_letter_code
_entity_poly.pdbx_strand_id
1 'polypeptide(L)'
;MSATLLLSDADFQSAPRLSAERQAANERLERLQQQRELLQRRILRVEEGSEPLDGSSLASLHMRLEGLDQDLERQRRRANGQCCNCGGGCKG
;
A
#
# COMPACT_ATOMS: atom_id res chain seq x y z
N MET A 1 -31.46 -11.27 46.27
CA MET A 1 -30.25 -10.43 46.29
C MET A 1 -29.52 -10.68 44.98
N SER A 2 -29.97 -10.01 43.91
CA SER A 2 -29.49 -10.25 42.54
C SER A 2 -28.37 -9.27 42.23
N ALA A 3 -27.15 -9.78 42.06
CA ALA A 3 -26.01 -9.00 41.63
C ALA A 3 -26.05 -8.84 40.11
N THR A 4 -26.46 -7.65 39.66
CA THR A 4 -26.45 -7.23 38.26
C THR A 4 -24.99 -7.05 37.82
N LEU A 5 -24.48 -7.96 37.01
CA LEU A 5 -23.22 -7.79 36.31
C LEU A 5 -23.38 -6.70 35.24
N LEU A 6 -22.91 -5.49 35.55
CA LEU A 6 -22.63 -4.46 34.56
C LEU A 6 -21.37 -4.87 33.79
N LEU A 7 -21.53 -5.65 32.73
CA LEU A 7 -20.51 -5.78 31.69
C LEU A 7 -20.58 -4.54 30.82
N SER A 8 -19.54 -3.71 30.90
CA SER A 8 -19.37 -2.48 30.15
C SER A 8 -19.33 -2.73 28.63
N ASP A 9 -20.17 -2.02 27.88
CA ASP A 9 -20.27 -2.01 26.41
C ASP A 9 -19.02 -1.48 25.64
N ALA A 10 -17.86 -1.40 26.29
CA ALA A 10 -16.68 -0.72 25.74
C ALA A 10 -15.84 -1.59 24.79
N ASP A 11 -16.00 -2.92 24.79
CA ASP A 11 -15.11 -3.82 24.06
C ASP A 11 -15.62 -4.24 22.66
N PHE A 12 -16.88 -3.95 22.32
CA PHE A 12 -17.48 -4.45 21.06
C PHE A 12 -17.23 -3.57 19.82
N GLN A 13 -16.79 -2.32 19.98
CA GLN A 13 -16.59 -1.40 18.84
C GLN A 13 -15.19 -1.45 18.22
N SER A 14 -14.24 -2.14 18.84
CA SER A 14 -12.82 -2.13 18.46
C SER A 14 -12.49 -3.13 17.35
N ALA A 15 -13.16 -4.27 17.30
CA ALA A 15 -12.89 -5.34 16.35
C ALA A 15 -13.18 -4.99 14.86
N PRO A 16 -14.32 -4.38 14.48
CA PRO A 16 -14.65 -4.16 13.06
C PRO A 16 -13.80 -3.05 12.41
N ARG A 17 -13.34 -2.06 13.19
CA ARG A 17 -12.51 -0.96 12.68
C ARG A 17 -11.11 -1.44 12.30
N LEU A 18 -10.50 -2.27 13.14
CA LEU A 18 -9.20 -2.87 12.87
C LEU A 18 -9.23 -3.78 11.64
N SER A 19 -10.33 -4.51 11.42
CA SER A 19 -10.50 -5.31 10.20
C SER A 19 -10.68 -4.46 8.94
N ALA A 20 -11.43 -3.35 9.02
CA ALA A 20 -11.64 -2.46 7.87
C ALA A 20 -10.37 -1.70 7.49
N GLU A 21 -9.61 -1.20 8.46
CA GLU A 21 -8.31 -0.55 8.21
C GLU A 21 -7.30 -1.52 7.58
N ARG A 22 -7.27 -2.77 8.05
CA ARG A 22 -6.42 -3.82 7.48
C ARG A 22 -6.83 -4.19 6.06
N GLN A 23 -8.14 -4.29 5.78
CA GLN A 23 -8.65 -4.53 4.43
C GLN A 23 -8.28 -3.39 3.48
N ALA A 24 -8.50 -2.13 3.88
CA ALA A 24 -8.11 -0.96 3.09
C ALA A 24 -6.60 -0.90 2.82
N ALA A 25 -5.77 -1.28 3.80
CA ALA A 25 -4.32 -1.38 3.62
C ALA A 25 -3.93 -2.46 2.60
N ASN A 26 -4.58 -3.63 2.66
CA ASN A 26 -4.35 -4.71 1.71
C ASN A 26 -4.75 -4.29 0.29
N GLU A 27 -5.94 -3.70 0.10
CA GLU A 27 -6.38 -3.20 -1.21
C GLU A 27 -5.40 -2.16 -1.78
N ARG A 28 -4.89 -1.26 -0.95
CA ARG A 28 -3.90 -0.25 -1.37
C ARG A 28 -2.60 -0.92 -1.84
N LEU A 29 -2.17 -1.96 -1.14
CA LEU A 29 -0.97 -2.73 -1.49
C LEU A 29 -1.17 -3.50 -2.80
N GLU A 30 -2.33 -4.13 -3.00
CA GLU A 30 -2.69 -4.80 -4.26
C GLU A 30 -2.71 -3.82 -5.45
N ARG A 31 -3.32 -2.64 -5.29
CA ARG A 31 -3.33 -1.60 -6.32
C ARG A 31 -1.90 -1.15 -6.70
N LEU A 32 -1.03 -0.95 -5.72
CA LEU A 32 0.38 -0.59 -5.97
C LEU A 32 1.14 -1.72 -6.70
N GLN A 33 0.89 -2.98 -6.33
CA GLN A 33 1.49 -4.13 -7.02
C GLN A 33 1.05 -4.22 -8.47
N GLN A 34 -0.25 -4.05 -8.74
CA GLN A 34 -0.77 -4.02 -10.11
C GLN A 34 -0.15 -2.89 -10.94
N GLN A 35 -0.03 -1.70 -10.38
CA GLN A 35 0.63 -0.58 -11.04
C GLN A 35 2.10 -0.87 -11.37
N ARG A 36 2.82 -1.49 -10.43
CA ARG A 36 4.21 -1.91 -10.64
C ARG A 36 4.31 -2.92 -11.77
N GLU A 37 3.49 -3.96 -11.77
CA GLU A 37 3.51 -5.01 -12.79
C GLU A 37 3.19 -4.46 -14.19
N LEU A 38 2.18 -3.59 -14.30
CA LEU A 38 1.84 -2.95 -15.57
C LEU A 38 3.00 -2.09 -16.08
N LEU A 39 3.66 -1.35 -15.19
CA LEU A 39 4.83 -0.53 -15.54
C LEU A 39 6.02 -1.39 -15.96
N GLN A 40 6.30 -2.50 -15.27
CA GLN A 40 7.35 -3.44 -15.66
C GLN A 40 7.11 -4.04 -17.04
N ARG A 41 5.88 -4.47 -17.32
CA ARG A 41 5.51 -4.99 -18.65
C ARG A 41 5.70 -3.92 -19.73
N ARG A 42 5.33 -2.67 -19.44
CA ARG A 42 5.55 -1.55 -20.36
C ARG A 42 7.03 -1.30 -20.61
N ILE A 43 7.85 -1.29 -19.56
CA ILE A 43 9.31 -1.13 -19.68
C ILE A 43 9.88 -2.21 -20.60
N LEU A 44 9.55 -3.48 -20.36
CA LEU A 44 10.01 -4.59 -21.21
C LEU A 44 9.61 -4.40 -22.67
N ARG A 45 8.35 -4.03 -22.94
CA ARG A 45 7.88 -3.78 -24.31
C ARG A 45 8.62 -2.62 -24.98
N VAL A 46 8.89 -1.56 -24.24
CA VAL A 46 9.65 -0.40 -24.71
C VAL A 46 11.12 -0.78 -24.98
N GLU A 47 11.75 -1.57 -24.10
CA GLU A 47 13.11 -2.07 -24.28
C GLU A 47 13.25 -3.02 -25.48
N GLU A 48 12.23 -3.85 -25.72
CA GLU A 48 12.12 -4.72 -26.89
C GLU A 48 11.81 -3.96 -28.19
N GLY A 49 11.50 -2.66 -28.10
CA GLY A 49 11.11 -1.83 -29.24
C GLY A 49 9.70 -2.13 -29.79
N SER A 50 8.87 -2.85 -29.03
CA SER A 50 7.48 -3.18 -29.40
C SER A 50 6.48 -2.07 -29.04
N GLU A 51 6.87 -1.14 -28.16
CA GLU A 51 6.05 0.01 -27.75
C GLU A 51 6.87 1.31 -27.86
N PRO A 52 6.31 2.40 -28.44
CA PRO A 52 7.00 3.68 -28.52
C PRO A 52 7.08 4.37 -27.15
N LEU A 53 8.12 5.18 -26.99
CA LEU A 53 8.26 6.10 -25.86
C LEU A 53 7.29 7.28 -26.09
N ASP A 54 6.07 7.21 -25.52
CA ASP A 54 5.02 8.25 -25.63
C ASP A 54 5.41 9.57 -24.93
N GLY A 55 6.47 10.23 -25.39
CA GLY A 55 7.01 11.45 -24.78
C GLY A 55 7.67 11.26 -23.40
N SER A 56 7.65 10.03 -22.86
CA SER A 56 8.34 9.65 -21.63
C SER A 56 9.68 9.03 -21.97
N SER A 57 10.77 9.32 -21.26
CA SER A 57 12.03 8.60 -21.47
C SER A 57 12.01 7.24 -20.76
N LEU A 58 12.79 6.27 -21.25
CA LEU A 58 12.95 4.97 -20.61
C LEU A 58 13.47 5.12 -19.17
N ALA A 59 14.38 6.07 -18.96
CA ALA A 59 14.85 6.47 -17.63
C ALA A 59 13.71 6.96 -16.72
N SER A 60 12.75 7.73 -17.26
CA SER A 60 11.58 8.19 -16.49
C SER A 60 10.67 7.03 -16.08
N LEU A 61 10.55 5.98 -16.90
CA LEU A 61 9.80 4.77 -16.54
C LEU A 61 10.51 4.00 -15.41
N HIS A 62 11.83 3.85 -15.46
CA HIS A 62 12.63 3.26 -14.38
C HIS A 62 12.54 4.05 -13.07
N MET A 63 12.65 5.37 -13.12
CA MET A 63 12.47 6.21 -11.93
C MET A 63 11.07 6.03 -11.31
N ARG A 64 10.04 5.90 -12.14
CA ARG A 64 8.67 5.65 -11.66
C ARG A 64 8.52 4.26 -11.04
N LEU A 65 9.23 3.26 -11.59
CA LEU A 65 9.27 1.91 -11.03
C LEU A 65 9.93 1.89 -9.65
N GLU A 66 11.09 2.56 -9.51
CA GLU A 66 11.77 2.71 -8.23
C GLU A 66 10.90 3.41 -7.18
N GLY A 67 10.17 4.46 -7.58
CA GLY A 67 9.20 5.12 -6.71
C GLY A 67 8.09 4.19 -6.21
N LEU A 68 7.52 3.37 -7.11
CA LEU A 68 6.51 2.36 -6.75
C LEU A 68 7.07 1.27 -5.82
N ASP A 69 8.31 0.82 -6.04
CA ASP A 69 8.98 -0.14 -5.16
C ASP A 69 9.19 0.43 -3.76
N GLN A 70 9.62 1.69 -3.65
CA GLN A 70 9.73 2.38 -2.37
C GLN A 70 8.38 2.52 -1.67
N ASP A 71 7.31 2.85 -2.40
CA ASP A 71 5.97 2.97 -1.82
C ASP A 71 5.44 1.62 -1.33
N LEU A 72 5.66 0.53 -2.08
CA LEU A 72 5.34 -0.82 -1.65
C LEU A 72 6.11 -1.20 -0.40
N GLU A 73 7.39 -0.87 -0.34
CA GLU A 73 8.21 -1.14 0.84
C GLU A 73 7.70 -0.38 2.06
N ARG A 74 7.34 0.91 1.90
CA ARG A 74 6.72 1.70 2.97
C ARG A 74 5.41 1.08 3.44
N GLN A 75 4.54 0.63 2.54
CA GLN A 75 3.28 -0.03 2.91
C GLN A 75 3.52 -1.36 3.63
N ARG A 76 4.48 -2.17 3.17
CA ARG A 76 4.86 -3.43 3.84
C ARG A 76 5.39 -3.18 5.25
N ARG A 77 6.28 -2.19 5.43
CA ARG A 77 6.79 -1.82 6.76
C ARG A 77 5.66 -1.37 7.69
N ARG A 78 4.70 -0.57 7.20
CA ARG A 78 3.50 -0.18 7.97
C ARG A 78 2.64 -1.37 8.37
N ALA A 79 2.38 -2.29 7.44
CA ALA A 79 1.60 -3.51 7.71
C ALA A 79 2.28 -4.40 8.76
N ASN A 80 3.61 -4.42 8.80
CA ASN A 80 4.40 -5.14 9.80
C ASN A 80 4.58 -4.39 11.13
N GLY A 81 3.94 -3.21 11.29
CA GLY A 81 4.07 -2.39 12.50
C GLY A 81 5.42 -1.70 12.66
N GLN A 82 6.28 -1.73 11.63
CA GLN A 82 7.60 -1.11 11.68
C GLN A 82 7.51 0.37 11.28
N CYS A 83 7.94 1.25 12.18
CA CYS A 83 8.03 2.69 11.89
C CYS A 83 8.90 2.90 10.65
N CYS A 84 8.31 3.45 9.60
CA CYS A 84 8.99 3.63 8.33
C CYS A 84 10.00 4.80 8.31
N ASN A 85 10.27 5.42 9.47
CA ASN A 85 11.10 6.62 9.66
C ASN A 85 10.79 7.77 8.69
N CYS A 86 9.54 7.84 8.24
CA CYS A 86 9.05 8.79 7.24
C CYS A 86 8.76 10.19 7.82
N GLY A 87 9.24 10.50 9.03
CA GLY A 87 8.95 11.74 9.73
C GLY A 87 7.46 12.02 10.00
N GLY A 88 6.59 11.00 10.00
CA GLY A 88 5.14 11.18 10.18
C GLY A 88 4.35 11.50 8.89
N GLY A 89 5.01 11.70 7.74
CA GLY A 89 4.36 11.96 6.44
C GLY A 89 3.52 10.81 5.87
N CYS A 90 3.38 9.73 6.63
CA CYS A 90 2.69 8.51 6.25
C CYS A 90 1.20 8.51 6.58
N LYS A 91 0.70 9.48 7.34
CA LYS A 91 -0.72 9.60 7.66
C LYS A 91 -1.53 10.45 6.65
N GLY A 92 -0.93 10.83 5.51
CA GLY A 92 -1.59 11.53 4.41
C GLY A 92 -2.18 10.58 3.37
#